data_AF-A0A967GBT2-F1
#
_entry.id   AF-A0A967GBT2-F1
#
_cell.length_a   1.000
_cell.length_b   1.000
_cell.length_c   1.000
_cell.angle_alpha   90.00
_cell.angle_beta   90.00
_cell.angle_gamma   90.00
#
_symmetry.space_group_name_H-M   'P 1'
#
loop_
_entity.id
_entity.type
_entity.pdbx_description
1 polymer ?
#
loop_
_entity_poly.entity_id
_entity_poly.type
_entity_poly.pdbx_seq_one_letter_code
_entity_poly.pdbx_strand_id
1 'polypeptide(L)' 'LYATCSVLPEENAEQIAAFLARTPDAESTMPADLGWGRAAGAGRQLLPEPDSHDGFFYARLRKRPA' A
#
# COMPACT_ATOMS: atom_id res chain seq x y z
N LEU A 1 -2.22 6.77 6.44
CA LEU A 1 -1.75 5.42 6.11
C LEU A 1 -2.96 4.63 5.63
N TYR A 2 -2.86 3.96 4.50
CA TYR A 2 -3.87 3.01 4.03
C TYR A 2 -3.39 1.60 4.32
N ALA A 3 -4.25 0.75 4.88
CA ALA A 3 -3.93 -0.63 5.18
C ALA A 3 -5.17 -1.51 5.15
N THR A 4 -4.99 -2.78 4.76
CA THR A 4 -6.04 -3.81 4.75
C THR A 4 -5.44 -5.15 5.18
N CYS A 5 -6.28 -6.08 5.62
CA CYS A 5 -5.92 -7.50 5.82
C CYS A 5 -6.24 -8.34 4.58
N SER A 6 -6.19 -7.75 3.38
CA SER A 6 -6.46 -8.44 2.12
C SER A 6 -5.19 -8.66 1.32
N VAL A 7 -5.20 -9.69 0.48
CA VAL A 7 -4.19 -9.98 -0.54
C VAL A 7 -4.65 -9.64 -1.96
N LEU A 8 -5.92 -9.23 -2.11
CA LEU A 8 -6.53 -8.96 -3.41
C LEU A 8 -6.07 -7.60 -3.95
N PRO A 9 -5.49 -7.53 -5.17
CA PRO A 9 -5.06 -6.27 -5.77
C PRO A 9 -6.15 -5.20 -5.87
N GLU A 10 -7.39 -5.62 -6.12
CA GLU A 10 -8.60 -4.79 -6.31
C GLU A 10 -8.97 -4.01 -5.04
N GLU A 11 -8.61 -4.54 -3.88
CA GLU A 11 -8.77 -3.90 -2.57
C GLU A 11 -7.52 -3.10 -2.16
N ASN A 12 -6.40 -3.24 -2.88
CA ASN A 12 -5.09 -2.79 -2.44
C ASN A 12 -4.42 -1.85 -3.44
N ALA A 13 -3.50 -2.37 -4.26
CA ALA A 13 -2.69 -1.57 -5.17
C ALA A 13 -3.55 -0.81 -6.18
N GLU A 14 -4.66 -1.39 -6.62
CA GLU A 14 -5.59 -0.75 -7.55
C GLU A 14 -6.36 0.40 -6.88
N GLN A 15 -6.80 0.23 -5.62
CA GLN A 15 -7.42 1.32 -4.86
C GLN A 15 -6.47 2.50 -4.70
N ILE A 16 -5.20 2.23 -4.39
CA ILE A 16 -4.18 3.27 -4.23
C ILE A 16 -3.87 3.96 -5.54
N ALA A 17 -3.73 3.21 -6.64
CA ALA A 17 -3.50 3.78 -7.96
C ALA A 17 -4.67 4.69 -8.38
N ALA A 18 -5.90 4.22 -8.22
CA ALA A 18 -7.10 4.99 -8.50
C ALA A 18 -7.23 6.22 -7.60
N PHE A 19 -6.81 6.14 -6.34
CA PHE A 19 -6.82 7.25 -5.39
C PHE A 19 -5.83 8.34 -5.80
N LEU A 20 -4.58 7.96 -6.08
CA LEU A 20 -3.54 8.90 -6.51
C LEU A 20 -3.90 9.58 -7.84
N ALA A 21 -4.56 8.86 -8.76
CA ALA A 21 -5.01 9.45 -10.03
C ALA A 21 -6.09 10.54 -9.86
N ARG A 22 -6.98 10.40 -8.87
CA ARG A 22 -8.11 11.32 -8.64
C ARG A 22 -7.84 12.40 -7.58
N THR A 23 -6.68 12.36 -6.92
CA THR A 23 -6.34 13.26 -5.81
C THR A 23 -4.98 13.90 -6.04
N PRO A 24 -4.92 15.04 -6.76
CA PRO A 24 -3.66 15.63 -7.23
C PRO A 24 -2.71 16.08 -6.12
N ASP A 25 -3.20 16.35 -4.91
CA ASP A 25 -2.40 16.75 -3.75
C ASP A 25 -1.96 15.55 -2.88
N ALA A 26 -2.32 14.32 -3.24
CA ALA A 26 -1.83 13.13 -2.59
C ALA A 26 -0.57 12.58 -3.29
N GLU A 27 0.39 12.12 -2.50
CA GLU A 27 1.58 11.43 -3.00
C GLU A 27 1.89 10.19 -2.17
N SER A 28 2.42 9.15 -2.81
CA SER A 28 2.99 8.02 -2.08
C SER A 28 4.36 8.39 -1.52
N THR A 29 4.57 8.05 -0.26
CA THR A 29 5.84 8.21 0.45
C THR A 29 6.34 6.86 0.94
N MET A 30 5.87 5.76 0.35
CA MET A 30 6.35 4.43 0.71
C MET A 30 7.86 4.32 0.45
N PRO A 31 8.66 3.90 1.44
CA PRO A 31 10.09 3.72 1.22
C PRO A 31 10.36 2.62 0.18
N ALA A 32 11.29 2.91 -0.73
CA ALA A 32 11.72 1.96 -1.77
C ALA A 32 12.51 0.78 -1.18
N ASP A 33 13.27 1.03 -0.11
CA ASP A 33 14.20 0.05 0.48
C ASP A 33 13.64 -0.54 1.79
N LEU A 34 12.44 -1.13 1.71
CA LEU A 34 11.90 -1.92 2.82
C LEU A 34 12.33 -3.38 2.67
N GLY A 35 12.90 -3.95 3.73
CA GLY A 35 13.33 -5.35 3.81
C GLY A 35 12.18 -6.35 4.05
N TRP A 36 10.93 -5.90 4.05
CA TRP A 36 9.74 -6.72 4.27
C TRP A 36 8.67 -6.42 3.23
N GLY A 37 7.80 -7.41 3.01
CA GLY A 37 6.71 -7.31 2.06
C GLY A 37 7.15 -7.22 0.60
N ARG A 38 6.30 -7.70 -0.30
CA ARG A 38 6.50 -7.59 -1.74
C ARG A 38 6.07 -6.19 -2.20
N ALA A 39 6.82 -5.61 -3.14
CA ALA A 39 6.43 -4.36 -3.77
C ALA A 39 5.11 -4.54 -4.52
N ALA A 40 4.16 -3.63 -4.31
CA ALA A 40 2.82 -3.67 -4.91
C ALA A 40 2.38 -2.25 -5.29
N GLY A 41 2.95 -1.74 -6.39
CA GLY A 41 2.75 -0.36 -6.84
C GLY A 41 3.22 0.65 -5.79
N ALA A 42 2.33 1.55 -5.38
CA ALA A 42 2.57 2.56 -4.35
C ALA A 42 2.47 2.02 -2.89
N GLY A 43 2.43 0.70 -2.72
CA GLY A 43 2.31 0.00 -1.43
C GLY A 43 3.19 -1.25 -1.31
N ARG A 44 2.98 -1.99 -0.22
CA ARG A 44 3.65 -3.25 0.12
C ARG A 44 2.62 -4.30 0.50
N GLN A 45 2.78 -5.50 -0.02
CA GLN A 45 1.96 -6.66 0.31
C GLN A 45 2.76 -7.66 1.16
N LEU A 46 2.30 -7.92 2.37
CA LEU A 46 2.66 -9.10 3.14
C LEU A 46 1.68 -10.19 2.75
N LEU A 47 2.21 -11.34 2.33
CA LEU A 47 1.39 -12.53 2.12
C LEU A 47 1.19 -13.25 3.45
N PRO A 48 0.13 -14.06 3.60
CA PRO A 48 -0.05 -14.86 4.79
C PRO A 48 1.17 -15.75 5.02
N GLU A 49 1.59 -15.84 6.27
CA GLU A 49 2.70 -16.68 6.70
C GLU A 49 2.23 -17.55 7.88
N PRO A 50 2.37 -18.90 7.79
CA PRO A 50 2.01 -19.79 8.89
C PRO A 50 2.68 -19.38 10.20
N ASP A 51 1.92 -19.44 11.30
CA ASP A 51 2.37 -19.09 12.66
C ASP A 51 2.89 -17.64 12.83
N SER A 52 2.53 -16.74 11.90
CA SER A 52 2.99 -15.35 11.87
C SER A 52 1.82 -14.38 11.68
N HIS A 53 1.42 -14.09 10.43
CA HIS A 53 0.34 -13.14 10.14
C HIS A 53 -0.54 -13.60 8.97
N ASP A 54 -1.80 -13.18 8.97
CA ASP A 54 -2.80 -13.53 7.94
C ASP A 54 -2.64 -12.78 6.61
N GLY A 55 -1.59 -11.96 6.49
CA GLY A 55 -1.34 -11.12 5.32
C GLY A 55 -1.91 -9.71 5.47
N PHE A 56 -1.19 -8.73 4.93
CA PHE A 56 -1.52 -7.31 5.06
C PHE A 56 -1.06 -6.52 3.85
N PHE A 57 -1.75 -5.43 3.55
CA PHE A 57 -1.28 -4.42 2.63
C PHE A 57 -1.05 -3.09 3.34
N TYR A 58 0.00 -2.38 2.94
CA TYR A 58 0.32 -1.05 3.46
C TYR A 58 0.67 -0.07 2.33
N ALA A 59 0.07 1.10 2.34
CA ALA A 59 0.46 2.23 1.50
C ALA A 59 0.50 3.53 2.31
N ARG A 60 1.70 4.11 2.43
CA ARG A 60 1.94 5.37 3.13
C ARG A 60 1.78 6.53 2.15
N LEU A 61 0.71 7.28 2.35
CA LEU A 61 0.37 8.46 1.56
C LEU A 61 0.57 9.72 2.39
N ARG A 62 0.96 10.81 1.72
CA ARG A 62 1.05 12.16 2.30
C ARG A 62 0.19 13.12 1.48
N LYS A 63 -0.49 14.03 2.17
CA LYS A 63 -1.12 15.20 1.54
C LYS A 63 -0.07 16.30 1.42
N ARG A 64 0.14 16.81 0.21
CA ARG A 64 1.03 17.94 -0.04
C ARG A 64 0.40 19.23 0.49
N PRO A 65 1.19 20.17 1.01
CA PRO A 65 0.71 21.52 1.27
C PRO A 65 0.21 22.15 -0.04
N ALA A 66 -0.78 23.03 0.06
CA ALA A 66 -1.26 23.83 -1.06
C ALA A 66 -0.22 24.88 -1.48
#